data_AF-S5S3P6-F1
#
_entry.id   AF-S5S3P6-F1
#
_cell.length_a   1.000
_cell.length_b   1.000
_cell.length_c   1.000
_cell.angle_alpha   90.00
_cell.angle_beta   90.00
_cell.angle_gamma   90.00
#
_symmetry.space_group_name_H-M   'P 1'
#
loop_
_entity.id
_entity.type
_entity.pdbx_description
1 polymer ?
#
loop_
_entity_poly.entity_id
_entity_poly.type
_entity_poly.pdbx_seq_one_letter_code
_entity_poly.pdbx_strand_id
1 'polypeptide(L)'
;YQLPEASRGARGRPIINLLPLEQNERITAILPVREYEEGLNVFMATASGTVKKTALTEFSRPRSAGIIAVNLNDGDELIGVDLTNGSNEVMLFSAEGKVVRFSESAVRTMGRTATGVRGINLQDDDRVV
;
A
#
# COMPACT_ATOMS: atom_id res chain seq x y z
N TYR A 1 1.98 21.75 -3.79
CA TYR A 1 1.82 22.74 -4.87
C TYR A 1 1.91 22.14 -6.29
N GLN A 2 1.98 20.82 -6.48
CA GLN A 2 2.06 20.20 -7.83
C GLN A 2 0.70 19.76 -8.40
N LEU A 3 -0.32 19.63 -7.55
CA LEU A 3 -1.70 19.40 -7.98
C LEU A 3 -2.32 20.71 -8.46
N PRO A 4 -3.20 20.70 -9.47
CA PRO A 4 -3.86 21.91 -9.94
C PRO A 4 -4.77 22.49 -8.84
N GLU A 5 -4.55 23.74 -8.49
CA GLU A 5 -5.49 24.49 -7.66
C GLU A 5 -6.73 24.83 -8.48
N ALA A 6 -7.90 24.44 -7.99
CA ALA A 6 -9.14 24.65 -8.71
C ALA A 6 -10.30 24.86 -7.73
N SER A 7 -11.29 25.65 -8.15
CA SER A 7 -12.54 25.80 -7.40
C SER A 7 -13.30 24.46 -7.31
N ARG A 8 -14.17 24.30 -6.31
CA ARG A 8 -14.96 23.06 -6.11
C ARG A 8 -15.80 22.64 -7.34
N GLY A 9 -16.20 23.59 -8.19
CA GLY A 9 -16.97 23.31 -9.42
C GLY A 9 -16.12 22.90 -10.63
N ALA A 10 -14.79 23.05 -10.55
CA ALA A 10 -13.89 22.69 -11.63
C ALA A 10 -13.54 21.19 -11.60
N ARG A 11 -13.37 20.58 -12.78
CA ARG A 11 -13.12 19.13 -12.92
C ARG A 11 -11.71 18.67 -12.49
N GLY A 12 -10.79 19.60 -12.23
CA GLY A 12 -9.38 19.28 -11.93
C GLY A 12 -8.63 18.75 -13.15
N ARG A 13 -7.55 17.99 -12.91
CA ARG A 13 -6.78 17.27 -13.94
C ARG A 13 -6.78 15.76 -13.67
N PRO A 14 -6.87 14.91 -14.70
CA PRO A 14 -6.67 13.47 -14.53
C PRO A 14 -5.31 13.16 -13.91
N ILE A 15 -5.27 12.24 -12.93
CA ILE A 15 -4.03 11.91 -12.20
C ILE A 15 -2.99 11.20 -13.07
N ILE A 16 -3.44 10.46 -14.09
CA ILE A 16 -2.59 9.83 -15.11
C ILE A 16 -1.73 10.84 -15.91
N ASN A 17 -2.13 12.13 -15.93
CA ASN A 17 -1.37 13.19 -16.58
C ASN A 17 -0.29 13.79 -15.66
N LEU A 18 -0.27 13.40 -14.39
CA LEU A 18 0.65 13.92 -13.37
C LEU A 18 1.66 12.86 -12.92
N LEU A 19 1.30 11.57 -13.01
CA LEU A 19 2.12 10.44 -12.59
C LEU A 19 2.37 9.52 -13.80
N PRO A 20 3.57 8.93 -13.92
CA PRO A 20 3.92 8.02 -15.01
C PRO A 20 3.30 6.63 -14.78
N LEU A 21 1.98 6.52 -14.89
CA LEU A 21 1.25 5.26 -14.68
C LEU A 21 1.27 4.40 -15.94
N GLU A 22 1.51 3.10 -15.78
CA GLU A 22 1.40 2.12 -16.85
C GLU A 22 -0.07 1.82 -17.21
N GLN A 23 -0.27 1.11 -18.32
CA GLN A 23 -1.61 0.69 -18.72
C GLN A 23 -2.21 -0.24 -17.65
N ASN A 24 -3.42 0.08 -17.20
CA ASN A 24 -4.14 -0.61 -16.10
C ASN A 24 -3.53 -0.43 -14.70
N GLU A 25 -2.47 0.37 -14.55
CA GLU A 25 -1.99 0.77 -13.23
C GLU A 25 -2.99 1.77 -12.60
N ARG A 26 -3.42 1.48 -11.37
CA ARG A 26 -4.38 2.30 -10.63
C ARG A 26 -3.79 2.74 -9.30
N ILE A 27 -4.24 3.90 -8.83
CA ILE A 27 -3.88 4.38 -7.50
C ILE A 27 -4.73 3.66 -6.45
N THR A 28 -4.09 2.81 -5.65
CA THR A 28 -4.76 2.09 -4.54
C THR A 28 -4.92 2.96 -3.30
N ALA A 29 -3.91 3.78 -2.97
CA ALA A 29 -3.91 4.58 -1.75
C ALA A 29 -3.17 5.92 -1.95
N ILE A 30 -3.62 6.94 -1.22
CA ILE A 30 -2.93 8.23 -1.09
C ILE A 30 -2.80 8.52 0.41
N LEU A 31 -1.58 8.48 0.91
CA LEU A 31 -1.29 8.69 2.34
C LEU A 31 -0.67 10.07 2.55
N PRO A 32 -1.32 10.98 3.30
CA PRO A 32 -0.75 12.28 3.60
C PRO A 32 0.38 12.14 4.63
N VAL A 33 1.59 12.56 4.25
CA VAL A 33 2.78 12.54 5.12
C VAL A 33 3.34 13.95 5.21
N ARG A 34 3.46 14.47 6.45
CA ARG A 34 4.12 15.76 6.71
C ARG A 34 5.61 15.59 6.94
N GLU A 35 5.96 14.63 7.78
CA GLU A 35 7.34 14.28 8.16
C GLU A 35 7.51 12.76 8.11
N TYR A 36 8.72 12.31 7.77
CA TYR A 36 9.07 10.89 7.74
C TYR A 36 9.53 10.46 9.13
N GLU A 37 8.59 10.38 10.07
CA GLU A 37 8.87 10.07 11.47
C GLU A 37 9.34 8.62 11.67
N GLU A 38 10.27 8.43 12.61
CA GLU A 38 10.63 7.10 13.10
C GLU A 38 9.47 6.47 13.89
N GLY A 39 9.38 5.14 13.87
CA GLY A 39 8.29 4.41 14.54
C GLY A 39 7.00 4.28 13.72
N LEU A 40 6.79 5.13 12.71
CA LEU A 40 5.73 4.95 11.73
C LEU A 40 6.13 3.97 10.62
N ASN A 41 5.16 3.23 10.13
CA ASN A 41 5.32 2.24 9.08
C ASN A 41 4.26 2.43 8.00
N VAL A 42 4.61 2.07 6.78
CA VAL A 42 3.67 1.84 5.68
C VAL A 42 3.38 0.34 5.67
N PHE A 43 2.13 -0.01 5.97
CA PHE A 43 1.63 -1.38 5.93
C PHE A 43 0.88 -1.59 4.62
N MET A 44 1.21 -2.66 3.91
CA MET A 44 0.69 -2.99 2.58
C MET A 44 0.07 -4.38 2.61
N ALA A 45 -1.02 -4.55 1.85
CA ALA A 45 -1.69 -5.84 1.63
C ALA A 45 -1.98 -6.04 0.13
N THR A 46 -1.77 -7.27 -0.34
CA THR A 46 -2.02 -7.68 -1.73
C THR A 46 -3.23 -8.60 -1.84
N ALA A 47 -3.79 -8.73 -3.05
CA ALA A 47 -4.94 -9.59 -3.30
C ALA A 47 -4.65 -11.08 -2.99
N SER A 48 -3.41 -11.53 -3.19
CA SER A 48 -2.97 -12.90 -2.86
C SER A 48 -2.82 -13.18 -1.35
N GLY A 49 -3.11 -12.21 -0.48
CA GLY A 49 -2.98 -12.36 0.97
C GLY A 49 -1.57 -12.12 1.51
N THR A 50 -0.67 -11.58 0.68
CA THR A 50 0.66 -11.13 1.15
C THR A 50 0.55 -9.79 1.84
N VAL A 51 1.24 -9.64 2.96
CA VAL A 51 1.38 -8.38 3.69
C VAL A 51 2.83 -7.98 3.84
N LYS A 52 3.07 -6.68 3.93
CA LYS A 52 4.41 -6.12 4.09
C LYS A 52 4.37 -4.87 4.95
N LYS A 53 5.34 -4.75 5.85
CA LYS A 53 5.56 -3.57 6.68
C LYS A 53 6.92 -2.97 6.36
N THR A 54 6.95 -1.68 6.02
CA THR A 54 8.18 -0.93 5.73
C THR A 54 8.20 0.35 6.53
N ALA A 55 9.33 0.71 7.14
CA ALA A 55 9.46 1.94 7.89
C ALA A 55 9.18 3.17 7.00
N LEU A 56 8.47 4.16 7.53
CA LEU A 56 8.12 5.37 6.77
C LEU A 56 9.38 6.10 6.27
N THR A 57 10.46 6.08 7.05
CA THR A 57 11.76 6.68 6.73
C THR A 57 12.39 6.16 5.42
N GLU A 58 12.04 4.94 4.97
CA GLU A 58 12.51 4.37 3.69
C GLU A 58 11.94 5.10 2.45
N PHE A 59 10.91 5.92 2.65
CA PHE A 59 10.25 6.73 1.61
C PHE A 59 10.72 8.20 1.59
N SER A 60 11.64 8.58 2.48
CA SER A 60 12.12 9.97 2.66
C SER A 60 12.81 10.59 1.45
N ARG A 61 13.22 9.78 0.46
CA ARG A 61 13.91 10.22 -0.77
C ARG A 61 13.06 9.93 -2.01
N PRO A 62 12.09 10.80 -2.35
CA PRO A 62 11.21 10.60 -3.49
C PRO A 62 11.96 10.71 -4.82
N ARG A 63 11.52 9.94 -5.81
CA ARG A 63 11.99 10.01 -7.21
C ARG A 63 10.80 10.31 -8.11
N SER A 64 10.98 11.21 -9.08
CA SER A 64 9.92 11.60 -10.03
C SER A 64 9.40 10.42 -10.87
N ALA A 65 10.25 9.44 -11.17
CA ALA A 65 9.89 8.22 -11.88
C ALA A 65 9.17 7.18 -11.00
N GLY A 66 8.95 7.46 -9.72
CA GLY A 66 8.42 6.49 -8.77
C GLY A 66 9.46 5.47 -8.29
N ILE A 67 8.98 4.55 -7.46
CA ILE A 67 9.77 3.54 -6.77
C ILE A 67 8.95 2.27 -6.57
N ILE A 68 9.63 1.12 -6.53
CA ILE A 68 9.00 -0.13 -6.09
C ILE A 68 8.85 -0.07 -4.55
N ALA A 69 7.60 -0.13 -4.09
CA ALA A 69 7.24 -0.17 -2.66
C ALA A 69 7.06 -1.62 -2.16
N VAL A 70 6.57 -2.50 -3.02
CA VAL A 70 6.42 -3.95 -2.81
C VAL A 70 6.70 -4.67 -4.11
N ASN A 71 7.41 -5.79 -4.05
CA ASN A 71 7.55 -6.66 -5.21
C ASN A 71 6.32 -7.58 -5.29
N LEU A 72 5.62 -7.57 -6.42
CA LEU A 72 4.42 -8.39 -6.65
C LEU A 72 4.78 -9.64 -7.43
N ASN A 73 4.11 -10.76 -7.10
CA ASN A 73 4.17 -11.95 -7.94
C ASN A 73 3.28 -11.76 -9.18
N ASP A 74 3.49 -12.57 -10.21
CA ASP A 74 2.67 -12.54 -11.42
C ASP A 74 1.18 -12.73 -11.08
N GLY A 75 0.35 -11.80 -11.54
CA GLY A 75 -1.10 -11.81 -11.30
C GLY A 75 -1.55 -11.28 -9.93
N ASP A 76 -0.63 -10.90 -9.05
CA ASP A 76 -0.95 -10.25 -7.77
C ASP A 76 -1.08 -8.73 -7.93
N GLU A 77 -1.85 -8.12 -7.05
CA GLU A 77 -2.07 -6.67 -7.04
C GLU A 77 -2.11 -6.10 -5.64
N LEU A 78 -1.64 -4.86 -5.49
CA LEU A 78 -1.72 -4.13 -4.23
C LEU A 78 -3.16 -3.60 -4.04
N ILE A 79 -3.83 -4.05 -2.98
CA ILE A 79 -5.25 -3.73 -2.72
C ILE A 79 -5.44 -2.78 -1.53
N GLY A 80 -4.49 -2.72 -0.61
CA GLY A 80 -4.59 -1.87 0.58
C GLY A 80 -3.24 -1.36 1.05
N VAL A 81 -3.23 -0.09 1.50
CA VAL A 81 -2.07 0.53 2.14
C VAL A 81 -2.56 1.46 3.24
N ASP A 82 -1.94 1.40 4.41
CA ASP A 82 -2.20 2.35 5.49
C ASP A 82 -0.93 2.64 6.32
N LEU A 83 -0.98 3.70 7.12
CA LEU A 83 0.05 4.02 8.09
C LEU A 83 -0.21 3.32 9.42
N THR A 84 0.82 2.72 9.99
CA THR A 84 0.77 2.08 11.30
C THR A 84 1.90 2.58 12.21
N ASN A 85 1.74 2.44 13.52
CA ASN A 85 2.62 3.03 14.53
C ASN A 85 3.45 2.01 15.34
N GLY A 86 3.47 0.74 14.92
CA GLY A 86 4.14 -0.36 15.60
C GLY A 86 3.26 -1.15 16.58
N SER A 87 2.09 -0.62 16.96
CA SER A 87 1.15 -1.23 17.92
C SER A 87 -0.25 -1.48 17.37
N ASN A 88 -0.49 -1.18 16.09
CA ASN A 88 -1.81 -1.38 15.49
C ASN A 88 -2.13 -2.86 15.25
N GLU A 89 -3.42 -3.14 15.10
CA GLU A 89 -3.89 -4.40 14.56
C GLU A 89 -4.26 -4.24 13.09
N VAL A 90 -4.06 -5.32 12.35
CA VAL A 90 -4.35 -5.43 10.92
C VAL A 90 -5.49 -6.41 10.75
N MET A 91 -6.45 -6.05 9.91
CA MET A 91 -7.53 -6.93 9.49
C MET A 91 -7.50 -7.09 7.98
N LEU A 92 -7.58 -8.33 7.50
CA LEU A 92 -7.71 -8.65 6.08
C LEU A 92 -9.04 -9.37 5.87
N PHE A 93 -9.79 -8.95 4.85
CA PHE A 93 -11.07 -9.51 4.50
C PHE A 93 -10.96 -10.20 3.13
N SER A 94 -11.53 -11.38 3.00
CA SER A 94 -11.55 -12.10 1.72
C SER A 94 -12.90 -12.03 1.02
N ALA A 95 -12.91 -12.27 -0.29
CA ALA A 95 -14.11 -12.28 -1.10
C ALA A 95 -15.11 -13.36 -0.64
N GLU A 96 -14.61 -14.48 -0.11
CA GLU A 96 -15.44 -15.55 0.47
C GLU A 96 -15.90 -15.28 1.92
N GLY A 97 -15.74 -14.05 2.42
CA GLY A 97 -16.19 -13.65 3.74
C GLY A 97 -15.32 -14.18 4.88
N LYS A 98 -14.06 -14.57 4.61
CA LYS A 98 -13.09 -14.87 5.65
C LYS A 98 -12.47 -13.57 6.17
N VAL A 99 -12.07 -13.60 7.44
CA VAL A 99 -11.36 -12.50 8.07
C VAL A 99 -10.25 -13.03 8.95
N VAL A 100 -9.10 -12.37 8.93
CA VAL A 100 -8.04 -12.56 9.91
C VAL A 100 -7.76 -11.22 10.58
N ARG A 101 -7.46 -11.26 11.87
CA ARG A 101 -7.00 -10.10 12.66
C ARG A 101 -5.74 -10.48 13.40
N PHE A 102 -4.70 -9.67 13.29
CA PHE A 102 -3.44 -9.89 13.99
C PHE A 102 -2.74 -8.57 14.32
N SER A 103 -1.91 -8.57 15.36
CA SER A 103 -1.04 -7.43 15.69
C SER A 103 -0.01 -7.22 14.60
N GLU A 104 0.24 -5.97 14.18
CA GLU A 104 1.27 -5.66 13.20
C GLU A 104 2.68 -6.09 13.67
N SER A 105 2.88 -6.29 14.98
CA SER A 105 4.14 -6.78 15.54
C SER A 105 4.48 -8.20 15.08
N ALA A 106 3.50 -8.97 14.61
CA ALA A 106 3.71 -10.29 14.00
C ALA A 106 4.41 -10.20 12.63
N VAL A 107 4.39 -9.03 11.99
CA VAL A 107 5.08 -8.78 10.72
C VAL A 107 6.34 -7.97 11.01
N ARG A 108 7.51 -8.56 10.75
CA ARG A 108 8.79 -7.83 10.87
C ARG A 108 8.86 -6.69 9.85
N THR A 109 9.54 -5.61 10.21
CA THR A 109 9.84 -4.52 9.27
C THR A 109 10.82 -4.99 8.20
N MET A 110 10.54 -4.64 6.95
CA MET A 110 11.30 -5.05 5.77
C MET A 110 11.60 -3.85 4.88
N GLY A 111 12.71 -3.94 4.12
CA GLY A 111 13.08 -2.94 3.13
C GLY A 111 12.13 -2.91 1.92
N ARG A 112 12.23 -1.84 1.14
CA ARG A 112 11.33 -1.58 0.00
C ARG A 112 11.36 -2.64 -1.12
N THR A 113 12.44 -3.36 -1.31
CA THR A 113 12.55 -4.39 -2.37
C THR A 113 12.01 -5.76 -1.97
N ALA A 114 11.63 -5.96 -0.70
CA ALA A 114 11.08 -7.25 -0.25
C ALA A 114 9.67 -7.52 -0.80
N THR A 115 9.32 -8.80 -0.98
CA THR A 115 7.98 -9.24 -1.37
C THR A 115 6.98 -9.14 -0.21
N GLY A 116 7.38 -9.55 1.00
CA GLY A 116 6.50 -9.58 2.16
C GLY A 116 6.38 -10.97 2.76
N VAL A 117 5.36 -11.18 3.59
CA VAL A 117 5.02 -12.45 4.22
C VAL A 117 3.52 -12.72 4.10
N ARG A 118 3.08 -13.96 4.28
CA ARG A 118 1.66 -14.29 4.24
C ARG A 118 0.94 -13.66 5.44
N GLY A 119 -0.12 -12.88 5.19
CA GLY A 119 -0.99 -12.30 6.22
C GLY A 119 -2.26 -13.11 6.46
N ILE A 120 -2.82 -13.71 5.40
CA ILE A 120 -3.97 -14.61 5.46
C ILE A 120 -3.71 -15.85 4.59
N ASN A 121 -4.20 -17.01 5.02
CA ASN A 121 -4.18 -18.21 4.20
C ASN A 121 -5.51 -18.31 3.44
N LEU A 122 -5.45 -18.17 2.12
CA LEU A 122 -6.60 -18.23 1.23
C LEU A 122 -6.79 -19.64 0.68
N GLN A 123 -8.03 -20.01 0.39
CA GLN A 123 -8.34 -21.21 -0.39
C GLN A 123 -8.16 -20.91 -1.88
N ASP A 124 -8.19 -21.96 -2.70
CA ASP A 124 -8.12 -21.80 -4.17
C ASP A 124 -9.25 -20.87 -4.64
N ASP A 125 -8.93 -19.95 -5.55
CA ASP A 125 -9.80 -18.90 -6.10
C ASP A 125 -10.29 -17.77 -5.14
N ASP A 126 -9.97 -17.83 -3.84
CA ASP A 126 -10.24 -16.72 -2.90
C ASP A 126 -9.16 -15.61 -2.99
N ARG A 127 -9.53 -14.39 -2.63
CA ARG A 127 -8.64 -13.21 -2.64
C ARG A 127 -9.03 -12.19 -1.58
N VAL A 128 -8.07 -11.37 -1.16
CA VAL A 128 -8.33 -10.23 -0.26
C VAL A 128 -9.05 -9.10 -1.01
N VAL A 129 -10.01 -8.46 -0.36
CA VAL A 129 -10.85 -7.36 -0.89
C VAL A 129 -10.88 -6.13 0.00
#